data_AF-A0A3A5AP49-F1
#
_entry.id   AF-A0A3A5AP49-F1
#
_cell.length_a   1.000
_cell.length_b   1.000
_cell.length_c   1.000
_cell.angle_alpha   90.00
_cell.angle_beta   90.00
_cell.angle_gamma   90.00
#
_symmetry.space_group_name_H-M   'P 1'
#
loop_
_entity.id
_entity.type
_entity.pdbx_description
1 polymer ?
#
loop_
_entity_poly.entity_id
_entity_poly.type
_entity_poly.pdbx_seq_one_letter_code
_entity_poly.pdbx_strand_id
1 'polypeptide(L)' 'MAFLKNSLTAVPEIRPAVGKGTDYRFSSEKVTGFALCMDDQVLHLSIFAKTNGTEHVAQGSRISRFSRRSRARY' A
#
# COMPACT_ATOMS: atom_id res chain seq x y z
N MET A 1 1.12 -14.60 15.29
CA MET A 1 1.16 -13.12 15.45
C MET A 1 2.30 -12.41 14.71
N ALA A 2 3.14 -13.08 13.91
CA ALA A 2 4.27 -12.43 13.24
C ALA A 2 3.86 -11.35 12.20
N PHE A 3 2.74 -11.57 11.48
CA PHE A 3 2.26 -10.65 10.45
C PHE A 3 1.93 -9.25 10.98
N LEU A 4 1.16 -9.16 12.06
CA LEU A 4 0.82 -7.87 12.71
C LEU A 4 2.04 -7.18 13.33
N LYS A 5 3.01 -7.95 13.85
CA LYS A 5 4.28 -7.36 14.31
C LYS A 5 5.07 -6.76 13.15
N ASN A 6 5.09 -7.43 12.00
CA ASN A 6 5.75 -6.91 10.80
C ASN A 6 5.05 -5.67 10.22
N SER A 7 3.75 -5.46 10.45
CA SER A 7 3.09 -4.23 10.01
C SER A 7 3.49 -3.00 10.82
N LEU A 8 3.88 -3.17 12.08
CA LEU A 8 4.37 -2.06 12.91
C LEU A 8 5.73 -1.52 12.46
N THR A 9 6.49 -2.29 11.68
CA THR A 9 7.80 -1.84 11.15
C THR A 9 7.69 -1.18 9.78
N ALA A 10 6.48 -1.06 9.22
CA ALA A 10 6.28 -0.44 7.92
C ALA A 10 6.32 1.08 8.04
N VAL A 11 7.19 1.71 7.25
CA VAL A 11 7.35 3.17 7.25
C VAL A 11 6.28 3.80 6.35
N PRO A 12 5.49 4.77 6.85
CA PRO A 12 4.48 5.45 6.06
C PRO A 12 5.07 6.60 5.23
N GLU A 13 4.68 6.65 3.97
CA GLU A 13 4.78 7.78 3.06
C GLU A 13 3.40 8.44 2.96
N ILE A 14 3.34 9.75 3.19
CA ILE A 14 2.08 10.51 3.21
C ILE A 14 1.89 11.22 1.87
N ARG A 15 0.69 11.12 1.30
CA ARG A 15 0.32 11.79 0.06
C ARG A 15 -1.09 12.38 0.15
N PRO A 16 -1.40 13.46 -0.59
CA PRO A 16 -2.77 13.91 -0.74
C PRO A 16 -3.61 12.81 -1.41
N ALA A 17 -4.77 12.49 -0.81
CA ALA A 17 -5.76 11.65 -1.47
C ALA A 17 -6.64 12.49 -2.42
N VAL A 18 -7.61 11.86 -3.07
CA VAL A 18 -8.62 12.60 -3.84
C VAL A 18 -9.56 13.33 -2.86
N GLY A 19 -9.79 14.62 -3.09
CA GLY A 19 -10.59 15.45 -2.19
C GLY A 19 -9.78 15.97 -1.01
N LYS A 20 -10.37 15.96 0.18
CA LYS A 20 -9.74 16.47 1.43
C LYS A 20 -8.96 15.41 2.22
N GLY A 21 -8.93 14.16 1.74
CA GLY A 21 -8.34 13.05 2.49
C GLY A 21 -6.82 12.94 2.35
N THR A 22 -6.25 12.04 3.14
CA THR A 22 -4.83 11.70 3.16
C THR A 22 -4.63 10.23 2.80
N ASP A 23 -3.76 9.96 1.83
CA ASP A 23 -3.34 8.62 1.39
C ASP A 23 -2.01 8.27 2.09
N TYR A 24 -2.05 7.33 3.02
CA TYR A 24 -0.86 6.77 3.66
C TYR A 24 -0.46 5.51 2.91
N ARG A 25 0.78 5.45 2.44
CA ARG A 25 1.35 4.24 1.82
C ARG A 25 2.48 3.74 2.66
N PHE A 26 2.46 2.50 3.09
CA PHE A 26 3.53 1.97 3.93
C PHE A 26 4.09 0.68 3.37
N SER A 27 5.39 0.50 3.61
CA SER A 27 6.15 -0.62 3.09
C SER A 27 7.31 -0.94 4.02
N SER A 28 7.51 -2.22 4.30
CA SER A 28 8.72 -2.77 4.90
C SER A 28 9.24 -3.91 4.01
N GLU A 29 10.27 -4.63 4.46
CA GLU A 29 10.73 -5.83 3.78
C GLU A 29 9.62 -6.90 3.68
N LYS A 30 8.81 -7.05 4.73
CA LYS A 30 7.86 -8.17 4.88
C LYS A 30 6.41 -7.82 4.57
N VAL A 31 6.06 -6.54 4.53
CA VAL A 31 4.69 -6.11 4.27
C VAL A 31 4.61 -4.88 3.38
N THR A 32 3.46 -4.68 2.75
CA THR A 32 3.07 -3.43 2.10
C THR A 32 1.59 -3.17 2.33
N GLY A 33 1.18 -1.91 2.29
CA GLY A 33 -0.22 -1.58 2.42
C GLY A 33 -0.47 -0.10 2.24
N PHE A 34 -1.70 0.29 2.50
CA PHE A 34 -2.13 1.67 2.47
C PHE A 34 -3.27 1.92 3.46
N ALA A 35 -3.46 3.18 3.83
CA ALA A 35 -4.60 3.65 4.57
C ALA A 35 -5.16 4.95 3.97
N LEU A 36 -6.47 5.09 4.00
CA LEU A 36 -7.15 6.33 3.66
C LEU A 36 -7.64 6.97 4.95
N CYS A 37 -7.27 8.21 5.17
CA CYS A 37 -7.66 8.97 6.34
C CYS A 37 -8.36 10.28 5.98
N MET A 38 -9.25 10.74 6.86
CA MET A 38 -9.88 12.05 6.80
C MET A 38 -10.04 12.54 8.24
N ASP A 39 -9.62 13.78 8.53
CA ASP A 39 -9.79 14.43 9.83
C ASP A 39 -9.44 13.48 11.02
N ASP A 40 -8.22 12.94 10.98
CA ASP A 40 -7.65 11.99 11.96
C ASP A 40 -8.35 10.63 12.10
N GLN A 41 -9.34 10.33 11.25
CA GLN A 41 -10.01 9.03 11.20
C GLN A 41 -9.46 8.16 10.08
N VAL A 42 -9.18 6.89 10.39
CA VAL A 42 -8.85 5.87 9.39
C VAL A 42 -10.15 5.33 8.80
N LEU A 43 -10.41 5.67 7.54
CA LEU A 43 -11.59 5.20 6.80
C LEU A 43 -11.39 3.81 6.22
N HIS A 44 -10.16 3.49 5.82
CA HIS A 44 -9.81 2.20 5.25
C HIS A 44 -8.35 1.86 5.51
N LEU A 45 -8.08 0.62 5.90
CA LEU A 45 -6.72 0.10 6.10
C LEU A 45 -6.61 -1.26 5.42
N SER A 46 -5.59 -1.41 4.57
CA SER A 46 -5.27 -2.67 3.90
C SER A 46 -3.78 -2.98 4.05
N ILE A 47 -3.45 -4.17 4.53
CA ILE A 47 -2.07 -4.64 4.75
C ILE A 47 -1.91 -6.02 4.10
N PHE A 48 -0.82 -6.20 3.37
CA PHE A 48 -0.50 -7.42 2.63
C PHE A 48 0.90 -7.90 2.97
N ALA A 49 1.08 -9.22 3.06
CA ALA A 49 2.41 -9.82 3.21
C ALA A 49 3.16 -9.74 1.87
N LYS A 50 4.43 -9.38 1.93
CA LYS A 50 5.36 -9.57 0.82
C LYS A 50 5.90 -11.00 0.92
N THR A 51 5.57 -11.84 -0.05
CA THR A 51 6.11 -13.20 -0.12
C THR A 51 7.51 -13.14 -0.70
N ASN A 52 8.53 -13.69 -0.01
CA ASN A 52 9.91 -13.76 -0.47
C ASN A 52 10.10 -14.85 -1.56
N GLY A 53 9.23 -14.85 -2.57
CA GLY A 53 9.25 -15.81 -3.67
C GLY A 53 10.05 -15.24 -4.84
N THR A 54 11.16 -15.87 -5.13
CA THR A 54 11.90 -15.86 -6.39
C THR A 54 10.99 -15.77 -7.63
N GLU A 55 11.46 -15.04 -8.65
CA GLU A 55 11.11 -15.20 -10.07
C GLU A 55 9.77 -14.69 -10.64
N HIS A 56 9.22 -13.59 -10.13
CA HIS A 56 8.53 -12.70 -11.07
C HIS A 56 9.00 -11.27 -10.87
N VAL A 57 9.63 -10.76 -11.94
CA VAL A 57 9.88 -9.35 -12.24
C VAL A 57 8.93 -8.48 -11.44
N ALA A 58 9.48 -7.51 -10.71
CA ALA A 58 8.73 -6.48 -10.02
C ALA A 58 7.82 -5.72 -11.00
N GLN A 59 6.72 -6.34 -11.41
CA GLN A 59 5.62 -5.72 -12.11
C GLN A 59 5.08 -4.73 -11.09
N GLY A 60 5.29 -3.46 -11.41
CA GLY A 60 5.10 -2.33 -10.51
C GLY A 60 3.88 -2.52 -9.61
N SER A 61 4.08 -2.21 -8.34
CA SER A 61 3.08 -2.24 -7.27
C SER A 61 1.62 -2.36 -7.76
N ARG A 62 0.91 -3.42 -7.34
CA ARG A 62 -0.55 -3.57 -7.55
C ARG A 62 -1.32 -2.38 -6.94
N ILE A 63 -0.68 -1.63 -6.05
CA ILE A 63 -1.09 -0.30 -5.57
C ILE A 63 -0.50 0.77 -6.50
N SER A 64 -0.82 0.69 -7.79
CA SER A 64 -0.57 1.76 -8.74
C SER A 64 -1.83 2.63 -8.86
N ARG A 65 -1.66 3.92 -9.18
CA ARG A 65 -2.80 4.82 -9.46
C ARG A 65 -3.71 4.15 -10.49
N PHE A 66 -5.02 4.35 -10.38
CA PHE A 66 -5.98 3.79 -11.34
C PHE A 66 -5.58 4.04 -12.79
N SER A 67 -5.07 5.24 -13.10
CA SER A 67 -4.55 5.62 -14.43
C SER A 67 -3.36 4.79 -14.93
N ARG A 68 -2.62 4.13 -14.03
CA ARG A 68 -1.53 3.19 -14.38
C ARG A 68 -1.99 1.74 -14.43
N ARG A 69 -3.11 1.37 -13.79
CA ARG A 69 -3.67 0.01 -13.84
C ARG A 69 -4.33 -0.32 -15.19
N SER A 70 -4.80 0.68 -15.93
CA SER A 70 -5.52 0.49 -17.20
C SER A 70 -4.63 0.33 -18.43
N ARG A 71 -3.29 0.41 -18.32
CA ARG A 71 -2.38 0.39 -19.48
C ARG A 71 -2.16 -0.99 -20.13
N ALA A 72 -2.80 -2.05 -19.63
CA ALA A 72 -2.65 -3.41 -20.16
C ALA A 72 -4.00 -4.08 -20.48
N ARG A 73 -4.91 -3.34 -21.13
CA ARG A 73 -6.13 -3.92 -21.75
C ARG A 73 -6.46 -3.20 -23.05
N TYR A 74 -5.62 -3.35 -24.07
CA TYR A 74 -5.99 -3.33 -25.49
C TYR A 74 -4.90 -4.08 -26.25
#